data_AF-A0A923ESZ1-F1
#
_entry.id   AF-A0A923ESZ1-F1
#
_cell.length_a   1.000
_cell.length_b   1.000
_cell.length_c   1.000
_cell.angle_alpha   90.00
_cell.angle_beta   90.00
_cell.angle_gamma   90.00
#
_symmetry.space_group_name_H-M   'P 1'
#
loop_
_entity.id
_entity.type
_entity.pdbx_description
1 polymer ?
#
loop_
_entity_poly.entity_id
_entity_poly.type
_entity_poly.pdbx_seq_one_letter_code
_entity_poly.pdbx_strand_id
1 'polypeptide(L)'
;MPPGRPGLRAPQQTRAGGPGASGPGPYGPGRPGDPQQPVPPHTQHQAPQHQAPQHQASNDSGGPGRPAPGADGTRAFPPATTRPAGEPGRAPVPGALSVVVAGGGSAGHIEPALAVADAVRRLVPGARVTALGTERGLDTQLIPARGYPLELIPPVPLPRKPSADLLKLPGNVRGAVRRVREVLESVEADVVVGFGGFVSLPAYLGARGRVPIVVHEANARAGLANKVGARFAAAVATAVPGTGLPHEEVVGMPLRRSITTLDRAALRPEARTYFNLPPHGPVLLVFGGSQGARTLNRAVAEALPALSERGIAVLHAYGRSGTPADPRPGYVPTPYIDRMDLAYAAADVVLGRSGMTTVAELTAVGLPAVYVPLPHGNGEQALNARPVVEGGGGILVPDEEMNGERAIAELMPILTDPDLALAMGRRARAAGHGEADEKLARIVMEVAGR
;
A
#
# COMPACT_ATOMS: atom_id res chain seq x y z
N MET A 1 -55.42 -23.22 -12.21
CA MET A 1 -56.17 -24.30 -11.53
C MET A 1 -55.15 -25.21 -10.84
N PRO A 2 -55.12 -25.20 -9.48
CA PRO A 2 -54.21 -25.95 -8.60
C PRO A 2 -54.87 -27.33 -8.26
N PRO A 3 -54.67 -28.03 -7.11
CA PRO A 3 -53.68 -27.95 -6.01
C PRO A 3 -53.16 -29.35 -5.52
N GLY A 4 -52.32 -29.40 -4.46
CA GLY A 4 -52.14 -30.65 -3.70
C GLY A 4 -51.06 -30.72 -2.60
N ARG A 5 -51.13 -29.87 -1.57
CA ARG A 5 -50.67 -30.17 -0.17
C ARG A 5 -51.94 -30.43 0.66
N PRO A 6 -51.99 -31.27 1.73
CA PRO A 6 -51.48 -30.85 3.06
C PRO A 6 -51.13 -31.97 4.10
N GLY A 7 -50.62 -31.55 5.28
CA GLY A 7 -50.77 -32.23 6.58
C GLY A 7 -49.45 -32.61 7.29
N LEU A 8 -48.85 -31.82 8.21
CA LEU A 8 -49.15 -31.60 9.65
C LEU A 8 -49.27 -32.87 10.52
N ARG A 9 -48.31 -33.07 11.44
CA ARG A 9 -48.52 -33.21 12.90
C ARG A 9 -47.20 -33.45 13.68
N ALA A 10 -47.02 -32.67 14.75
CA ALA A 10 -46.13 -32.96 15.87
C ALA A 10 -46.80 -33.93 16.87
N PRO A 11 -46.04 -34.48 17.83
CA PRO A 11 -46.52 -34.40 19.21
C PRO A 11 -45.44 -34.10 20.27
N GLN A 12 -45.82 -33.15 21.12
CA GLN A 12 -45.85 -33.17 22.59
C GLN A 12 -44.60 -33.44 23.45
N GLN A 13 -44.41 -32.46 24.34
CA GLN A 13 -43.69 -32.46 25.60
C GLN A 13 -44.20 -33.51 26.58
N THR A 14 -43.30 -34.01 27.44
CA THR A 14 -43.65 -34.48 28.79
C THR A 14 -42.75 -33.76 29.81
N ARG A 15 -43.40 -33.24 30.85
CA ARG A 15 -42.84 -32.68 32.09
C ARG A 15 -43.33 -33.56 33.24
N ALA A 16 -42.43 -33.90 34.17
CA ALA A 16 -42.64 -34.17 35.61
C ALA A 16 -41.31 -34.78 36.12
N GLY A 17 -40.71 -34.51 37.27
CA GLY A 17 -40.97 -33.71 38.47
C GLY A 17 -39.79 -34.00 39.42
N GLY A 18 -39.36 -33.02 40.24
CA GLY A 18 -38.24 -33.16 41.22
C GLY A 18 -38.63 -33.96 42.48
N PRO A 19 -38.11 -33.66 43.70
CA PRO A 19 -36.89 -32.95 44.11
C PRO A 19 -36.10 -33.67 45.26
N GLY A 20 -35.00 -33.10 45.73
CA GLY A 20 -34.32 -33.47 47.00
C GLY A 20 -32.82 -33.09 46.95
N ALA A 21 -32.35 -31.93 47.45
CA ALA A 21 -32.33 -31.38 48.80
C ALA A 21 -31.37 -32.12 49.76
N SER A 22 -30.17 -31.53 49.99
CA SER A 22 -29.52 -31.46 51.31
C SER A 22 -28.19 -30.69 51.25
N GLY A 23 -28.25 -29.39 51.61
CA GLY A 23 -27.61 -28.92 52.86
C GLY A 23 -26.10 -28.62 52.89
N PRO A 24 -25.69 -27.40 53.27
CA PRO A 24 -24.28 -26.98 53.39
C PRO A 24 -23.76 -26.79 54.83
N GLY A 25 -22.43 -26.71 54.96
CA GLY A 25 -21.64 -26.06 56.05
C GLY A 25 -21.19 -26.98 57.20
N PRO A 26 -20.46 -26.48 58.23
CA PRO A 26 -19.61 -25.28 58.35
C PRO A 26 -18.27 -25.56 59.14
N TYR A 27 -17.64 -24.52 59.73
CA TYR A 27 -16.39 -24.46 60.55
C TYR A 27 -15.10 -24.16 59.75
N GLY A 28 -14.25 -23.19 60.09
CA GLY A 28 -14.14 -22.27 61.23
C GLY A 28 -12.71 -21.64 61.26
N PRO A 29 -12.42 -20.61 62.09
CA PRO A 29 -11.46 -19.54 61.80
C PRO A 29 -10.19 -19.43 62.72
N GLY A 30 -9.18 -18.64 62.28
CA GLY A 30 -8.14 -17.93 63.07
C GLY A 30 -6.99 -18.79 63.63
N ARG A 31 -5.72 -18.36 63.88
CA ARG A 31 -4.91 -17.11 64.00
C ARG A 31 -3.41 -17.60 64.21
N PRO A 32 -2.41 -16.83 64.73
CA PRO A 32 -1.68 -15.62 64.25
C PRO A 32 -0.10 -15.72 64.34
N GLY A 33 0.64 -14.73 63.79
CA GLY A 33 2.04 -14.31 64.15
C GLY A 33 3.18 -15.29 63.82
N ASP A 34 4.43 -14.96 63.49
CA ASP A 34 5.33 -13.79 63.50
C ASP A 34 6.64 -14.27 62.78
N PRO A 35 7.74 -13.49 62.60
CA PRO A 35 7.93 -12.06 62.36
C PRO A 35 8.77 -11.78 61.07
N GLN A 36 8.73 -10.53 60.62
CA GLN A 36 9.66 -9.94 59.64
C GLN A 36 11.08 -9.76 60.22
N GLN A 37 12.12 -10.01 59.43
CA GLN A 37 13.47 -9.41 59.54
C GLN A 37 14.19 -9.47 58.16
N PRO A 38 15.26 -8.70 57.91
CA PRO A 38 15.24 -7.28 57.56
C PRO A 38 15.82 -7.01 56.16
N VAL A 39 15.45 -5.86 55.59
CA VAL A 39 16.01 -5.31 54.34
C VAL A 39 17.41 -4.73 54.63
N PRO A 40 18.48 -5.10 53.91
CA PRO A 40 19.76 -4.42 54.01
C PRO A 40 19.78 -3.11 53.18
N PRO A 41 20.49 -2.07 53.63
CA PRO A 41 20.40 -0.72 53.10
C PRO A 41 21.12 -0.54 51.76
N HIS A 42 20.61 0.44 51.00
CA HIS A 42 21.20 1.01 49.80
C HIS A 42 22.72 1.20 49.91
N THR A 43 23.46 0.55 49.02
CA THR A 43 24.84 0.89 48.74
C THR A 43 24.89 1.59 47.38
N GLN A 44 25.17 2.88 47.41
CA GLN A 44 25.50 3.68 46.23
C GLN A 44 26.81 3.13 45.64
N HIS A 45 26.74 2.50 44.47
CA HIS A 45 27.92 2.30 43.63
C HIS A 45 27.97 3.40 42.57
N GLN A 46 28.88 4.35 42.83
CA GLN A 46 29.39 5.31 41.88
C GLN A 46 30.04 4.56 40.70
N ALA A 47 29.63 4.88 39.49
CA ALA A 47 30.32 4.47 38.27
C ALA A 47 31.62 5.30 38.12
N PRO A 48 32.73 4.70 37.64
CA PRO A 48 34.01 5.38 37.54
C PRO A 48 33.98 6.45 36.44
N GLN A 49 34.37 7.68 36.82
CA GLN A 49 34.63 8.79 35.92
C GLN A 49 35.91 8.50 35.13
N HIS A 50 35.80 8.27 33.84
CA HIS A 50 36.94 8.34 32.94
C HIS A 50 37.33 9.81 32.72
N GLN A 51 38.41 10.22 33.37
CA GLN A 51 39.14 11.45 33.06
C GLN A 51 39.88 11.27 31.73
N ALA A 52 39.57 12.12 30.75
CA ALA A 52 40.41 12.33 29.58
C ALA A 52 41.57 13.28 29.94
N PRO A 53 42.80 13.07 29.44
CA PRO A 53 43.92 13.94 29.74
C PRO A 53 43.76 15.31 29.05
N GLN A 54 43.94 16.37 29.83
CA GLN A 54 44.08 17.74 29.35
C GLN A 54 45.49 17.93 28.79
N HIS A 55 45.61 18.28 27.51
CA HIS A 55 46.80 18.94 26.97
C HIS A 55 46.45 20.38 26.61
N GLN A 56 47.28 21.28 27.13
CA GLN A 56 47.24 22.72 26.97
C GLN A 56 47.50 23.18 25.53
N ALA A 57 46.97 24.35 25.25
CA ALA A 57 46.86 25.06 24.00
C ALA A 57 48.20 25.51 23.37
N SER A 58 48.16 25.67 22.04
CA SER A 58 48.88 26.76 21.36
C SER A 58 48.02 27.30 20.21
N ASN A 59 47.80 28.61 20.25
CA ASN A 59 47.15 29.45 19.23
C ASN A 59 47.76 29.23 17.82
N ASP A 60 46.96 29.29 16.75
CA ASP A 60 46.96 30.49 15.90
C ASP A 60 45.90 30.48 14.77
N SER A 61 45.27 31.65 14.61
CA SER A 61 44.75 32.29 13.38
C SER A 61 43.73 31.58 12.46
N GLY A 62 42.54 32.19 12.32
CA GLY A 62 41.94 32.47 10.99
C GLY A 62 40.49 32.01 10.72
N GLY A 63 39.52 32.94 10.76
CA GLY A 63 38.32 32.92 9.89
C GLY A 63 36.96 32.55 10.54
N PRO A 64 35.85 33.26 10.22
CA PRO A 64 34.62 33.21 11.01
C PRO A 64 33.67 32.04 10.67
N GLY A 65 33.12 31.44 11.72
CA GLY A 65 31.74 30.95 11.86
C GLY A 65 31.11 30.12 10.74
N ARG A 66 31.14 28.78 10.87
CA ARG A 66 30.15 27.90 10.24
C ARG A 66 28.88 27.85 11.11
N PRO A 67 27.68 28.12 10.56
CA PRO A 67 26.43 27.79 11.24
C PRO A 67 26.20 26.27 11.23
N ALA A 68 25.50 25.79 12.26
CA ALA A 68 25.08 24.40 12.43
C ALA A 68 24.23 23.91 11.23
N PRO A 69 24.26 22.60 10.88
CA PRO A 69 23.40 22.09 9.82
C PRO A 69 21.94 22.13 10.29
N GLY A 70 21.19 23.02 9.63
CA GLY A 70 19.75 23.16 9.79
C GLY A 70 18.99 21.95 9.25
N ALA A 71 17.78 21.82 9.78
CA ALA A 71 16.74 20.93 9.33
C ALA A 71 16.39 21.20 7.86
N ASP A 72 16.85 20.34 6.97
CA ASP A 72 16.21 20.10 5.68
C ASP A 72 16.26 18.59 5.41
N GLY A 73 15.12 17.94 5.65
CA GLY A 73 14.93 16.50 5.52
C GLY A 73 14.85 16.01 4.07
N THR A 74 15.26 16.84 3.10
CA THR A 74 15.61 16.34 1.79
C THR A 74 16.93 15.58 1.91
N ARG A 75 16.85 14.26 2.19
CA ARG A 75 17.90 13.40 1.64
C ARG A 75 17.85 13.63 0.14
N ALA A 76 18.84 14.37 -0.36
CA ALA A 76 19.19 14.38 -1.76
C ALA A 76 19.21 12.92 -2.18
N PHE A 77 18.29 12.54 -3.07
CA PHE A 77 18.55 11.37 -3.90
C PHE A 77 19.94 11.60 -4.48
N PRO A 78 20.86 10.63 -4.46
CA PRO A 78 22.09 10.77 -5.22
C PRO A 78 21.67 11.26 -6.61
N PRO A 79 22.30 12.31 -7.17
CA PRO A 79 21.90 12.83 -8.46
C PRO A 79 21.79 11.61 -9.38
N ALA A 80 20.59 11.41 -9.93
CA ALA A 80 20.38 10.35 -10.88
C ALA A 80 21.52 10.52 -11.88
N THR A 81 22.41 9.55 -11.97
CA THR A 81 23.30 9.46 -13.11
C THR A 81 22.33 9.21 -14.25
N THR A 82 21.90 10.31 -14.89
CA THR A 82 21.44 10.25 -16.25
C THR A 82 22.51 9.45 -16.95
N ARG A 83 22.15 8.27 -17.43
CA ARG A 83 23.03 7.60 -18.36
C ARG A 83 23.37 8.66 -19.42
N PRO A 84 24.66 8.92 -19.69
CA PRO A 84 25.01 9.84 -20.74
C PRO A 84 24.24 9.38 -21.99
N ALA A 85 23.57 10.32 -22.65
CA ALA A 85 22.90 10.04 -23.91
C ALA A 85 23.94 9.41 -24.85
N GLY A 86 23.81 8.09 -25.10
CA GLY A 86 24.76 7.35 -25.94
C GLY A 86 25.53 6.20 -25.29
N GLU A 87 25.35 5.85 -24.01
CA GLU A 87 25.83 4.53 -23.55
C GLU A 87 25.00 3.42 -24.23
N PRO A 88 25.61 2.52 -25.03
CA PRO A 88 24.88 1.44 -25.65
C PRO A 88 24.33 0.55 -24.53
N GLY A 89 23.00 0.53 -24.38
CA GLY A 89 22.35 -0.61 -23.76
C GLY A 89 22.84 -1.88 -24.47
N ARG A 90 22.95 -3.00 -23.73
CA ARG A 90 23.33 -4.30 -24.28
C ARG A 90 22.72 -4.44 -25.68
N ALA A 91 23.58 -4.64 -26.69
CA ALA A 91 23.17 -4.61 -28.10
C ALA A 91 21.89 -5.44 -28.29
N PRO A 92 20.91 -4.96 -29.07
CA PRO A 92 19.65 -5.67 -29.26
C PRO A 92 19.95 -7.12 -29.64
N VAL A 93 19.47 -8.07 -28.85
CA VAL A 93 19.48 -9.48 -29.27
C VAL A 93 18.35 -9.59 -30.29
N PRO A 94 18.64 -9.90 -31.56
CA PRO A 94 17.61 -10.02 -32.58
C PRO A 94 16.54 -11.02 -32.13
N GLY A 95 15.27 -10.62 -32.19
CA GLY A 95 14.16 -11.46 -31.76
C GLY A 95 13.93 -11.53 -30.24
N ALA A 96 14.53 -10.67 -29.41
CA ALA A 96 14.15 -10.53 -28.00
C ALA A 96 12.90 -9.65 -27.84
N LEU A 97 11.95 -10.09 -27.00
CA LEU A 97 10.69 -9.39 -26.69
C LEU A 97 10.93 -7.93 -26.28
N SER A 98 10.23 -6.99 -26.90
CA SER A 98 10.28 -5.55 -26.65
C SER A 98 8.92 -5.05 -26.14
N VAL A 99 8.86 -4.72 -24.85
CA VAL A 99 7.63 -4.24 -24.20
C VAL A 99 7.73 -2.75 -23.95
N VAL A 100 6.69 -2.00 -24.32
CA VAL A 100 6.56 -0.60 -23.93
C VAL A 100 5.51 -0.45 -22.84
N VAL A 101 5.90 0.07 -21.67
CA VAL A 101 4.98 0.29 -20.55
C VAL A 101 4.61 1.77 -20.42
N ALA A 102 3.32 2.05 -20.23
CA ALA A 102 2.77 3.40 -20.11
C ALA A 102 2.00 3.54 -18.80
N GLY A 103 2.64 4.09 -17.77
CA GLY A 103 2.01 4.35 -16.48
C GLY A 103 2.58 5.64 -15.89
N GLY A 104 2.11 6.79 -16.35
CA GLY A 104 2.75 8.08 -16.04
C GLY A 104 1.94 9.02 -15.14
N GLY A 105 2.64 9.96 -14.52
CA GLY A 105 2.08 11.11 -13.78
C GLY A 105 1.86 10.90 -12.28
N SER A 106 1.73 9.67 -11.78
CA SER A 106 1.65 9.38 -10.34
C SER A 106 2.20 7.99 -10.01
N ALA A 107 2.64 7.79 -8.76
CA ALA A 107 3.14 6.49 -8.30
C ALA A 107 2.10 5.36 -8.47
N GLY A 108 0.80 5.67 -8.38
CA GLY A 108 -0.28 4.68 -8.56
C GLY A 108 -0.40 4.10 -9.97
N HIS A 109 0.21 4.73 -10.99
CA HIS A 109 0.31 4.15 -12.34
C HIS A 109 1.75 3.70 -12.66
N ILE A 110 2.76 4.40 -12.15
CA ILE A 110 4.18 4.10 -12.39
C ILE A 110 4.57 2.77 -11.74
N GLU A 111 4.26 2.58 -10.45
CA GLU A 111 4.69 1.39 -9.71
C GLU A 111 4.13 0.08 -10.29
N PRO A 112 2.84 -0.03 -10.66
CA PRO A 112 2.32 -1.23 -11.30
C PRO A 112 2.97 -1.51 -12.67
N ALA A 113 3.23 -0.45 -13.45
CA ALA A 113 3.92 -0.58 -14.73
C ALA A 113 5.34 -1.13 -14.57
N LEU A 114 6.06 -0.65 -13.56
CA LEU A 114 7.40 -1.13 -13.23
C LEU A 114 7.38 -2.56 -12.65
N ALA A 115 6.37 -2.91 -11.85
CA ALA A 115 6.22 -4.27 -11.34
C ALA A 115 6.03 -5.29 -12.48
N VAL A 116 5.21 -4.95 -13.50
CA VAL A 116 5.07 -5.80 -14.70
C VAL A 116 6.35 -5.83 -15.52
N ALA A 117 7.04 -4.69 -15.66
CA ALA A 117 8.34 -4.64 -16.34
C ALA A 117 9.36 -5.59 -15.68
N ASP A 118 9.37 -5.64 -14.34
CA ASP A 118 10.22 -6.55 -13.58
C ASP A 118 9.82 -8.00 -13.80
N ALA A 119 8.51 -8.30 -13.82
CA ALA A 119 8.00 -9.64 -14.09
C ALA A 119 8.37 -10.13 -15.50
N VAL A 120 8.21 -9.28 -16.52
CA VAL A 120 8.62 -9.58 -17.90
C VAL A 120 10.12 -9.91 -17.97
N ARG A 121 10.98 -9.09 -17.36
CA ARG A 121 12.43 -9.35 -17.34
C ARG A 121 12.81 -10.63 -16.61
N ARG A 122 12.05 -11.04 -15.58
CA ARG A 122 12.26 -12.33 -14.88
C ARG A 122 11.86 -13.51 -15.75
N LEU A 123 10.70 -13.43 -16.40
CA LEU A 123 10.12 -14.53 -17.17
C LEU A 123 10.81 -14.72 -18.54
N VAL A 124 11.31 -13.64 -19.15
CA VAL A 124 11.97 -13.66 -20.45
C VAL A 124 13.35 -13.02 -20.35
N PRO A 125 14.40 -13.82 -20.10
CA PRO A 125 15.78 -13.34 -20.10
C PRO A 125 16.12 -12.67 -21.43
N GLY A 126 16.54 -11.40 -21.37
CA GLY A 126 16.87 -10.60 -22.55
C GLY A 126 15.72 -9.74 -23.09
N ALA A 127 14.51 -9.84 -22.53
CA ALA A 127 13.43 -8.92 -22.86
C ALA A 127 13.84 -7.46 -22.57
N ARG A 128 13.49 -6.58 -23.49
CA ARG A 128 13.67 -5.14 -23.39
C ARG A 128 12.36 -4.53 -22.91
N VAL A 129 12.45 -3.65 -21.93
CA VAL A 129 11.28 -2.89 -21.48
C VAL A 129 11.65 -1.42 -21.51
N THR A 130 10.84 -0.62 -22.21
CA THR A 130 10.98 0.83 -22.30
C THR A 130 9.73 1.46 -21.69
N ALA A 131 9.91 2.40 -20.76
CA ALA A 131 8.79 3.12 -20.17
C ALA A 131 8.54 4.43 -20.90
N LEU A 132 7.27 4.73 -21.14
CA LEU A 132 6.83 6.05 -21.57
C LEU A 132 6.52 6.90 -20.33
N GLY A 133 6.97 8.14 -20.32
CA GLY A 133 6.68 9.09 -19.26
C GLY A 133 6.63 10.53 -19.76
N THR A 134 6.48 11.47 -18.84
CA THR A 134 6.55 12.91 -19.15
C THR A 134 7.66 13.59 -18.35
N GLU A 135 8.13 14.74 -18.81
CA GLU A 135 9.13 15.55 -18.08
C GLU A 135 8.62 16.02 -16.71
N ARG A 136 7.30 15.98 -16.49
CA ARG A 136 6.64 16.43 -15.26
C ARG A 136 6.24 15.22 -14.43
N GLY A 137 6.46 15.32 -13.12
CA GLY A 137 6.02 14.33 -12.15
C GLY A 137 7.14 13.43 -11.65
N LEU A 138 6.76 12.24 -11.20
CA LEU A 138 7.67 11.27 -10.58
C LEU A 138 8.36 10.36 -11.63
N ASP A 139 7.92 10.44 -12.89
CA ASP A 139 8.38 9.62 -14.01
C ASP A 139 9.91 9.65 -14.16
N THR A 140 10.51 10.86 -14.17
CA THR A 140 11.95 11.08 -14.33
C THR A 140 12.80 10.66 -13.12
N GLN A 141 12.16 10.36 -11.98
CA GLN A 141 12.82 9.91 -10.76
C GLN A 141 12.69 8.40 -10.59
N LEU A 142 11.45 7.89 -10.59
CA LEU A 142 11.16 6.49 -10.25
C LEU A 142 11.59 5.51 -11.35
N ILE A 143 11.33 5.84 -12.62
CA ILE A 143 11.59 4.92 -13.75
C ILE A 143 13.11 4.72 -13.94
N PRO A 144 13.95 5.78 -14.02
CA PRO A 144 15.39 5.59 -14.15
C PRO A 144 16.02 4.96 -12.90
N ALA A 145 15.54 5.29 -11.70
CA ALA A 145 16.02 4.68 -10.46
C ALA A 145 15.77 3.16 -10.40
N ARG A 146 14.71 2.68 -11.07
CA ARG A 146 14.42 1.24 -11.23
C ARG A 146 15.26 0.57 -12.34
N GLY A 147 16.02 1.34 -13.13
CA GLY A 147 16.88 0.83 -14.20
C GLY A 147 16.15 0.56 -15.52
N TYR A 148 15.07 1.30 -15.80
CA TYR A 148 14.37 1.26 -17.08
C TYR A 148 14.68 2.49 -17.94
N PRO A 149 14.90 2.31 -19.26
CA PRO A 149 14.90 3.41 -20.21
C PRO A 149 13.58 4.18 -20.13
N LEU A 150 13.68 5.50 -20.09
CA LEU A 150 12.55 6.43 -20.08
C LEU A 150 12.52 7.21 -21.40
N GLU A 151 11.46 7.02 -22.17
CA GLU A 151 11.18 7.80 -23.36
C GLU A 151 10.12 8.86 -23.03
N LEU A 152 10.52 10.12 -23.13
CA LEU A 152 9.68 11.25 -22.78
C LEU A 152 8.75 11.59 -23.94
N ILE A 153 7.47 11.76 -23.61
CA ILE A 153 6.45 12.25 -24.54
C ILE A 153 5.82 13.55 -24.01
N PRO A 154 5.32 14.42 -24.90
CA PRO A 154 4.57 15.60 -24.48
C PRO A 154 3.37 15.21 -23.59
N PRO A 155 3.20 15.85 -22.42
CA PRO A 155 2.05 15.57 -21.58
C PRO A 155 0.76 16.01 -22.27
N VAL A 156 -0.28 15.19 -22.17
CA VAL A 156 -1.62 15.53 -22.66
C VAL A 156 -2.58 15.64 -21.46
N PRO A 157 -2.50 16.74 -20.68
CA PRO A 157 -3.42 16.94 -19.58
C PRO A 157 -4.81 17.25 -20.14
N LEU A 158 -5.81 16.48 -19.72
CA LEU A 158 -7.20 16.80 -20.02
C LEU A 158 -7.70 17.82 -18.98
N PRO A 159 -8.16 19.02 -19.39
CA PRO A 159 -8.64 20.02 -18.46
C PRO A 159 -9.83 19.48 -17.65
N ARG A 160 -9.82 19.69 -16.32
CA ARG A 160 -10.94 19.29 -15.45
C ARG A 160 -12.20 20.15 -15.64
N LYS A 161 -12.05 21.33 -16.24
CA LYS A 161 -13.14 22.27 -16.58
C LYS A 161 -12.97 22.71 -18.04
N PRO A 162 -14.07 23.00 -18.76
CA PRO A 162 -13.98 23.61 -20.08
C PRO A 162 -13.16 24.90 -20.03
N SER A 163 -12.04 24.96 -20.76
CA SER A 163 -11.14 26.12 -20.84
C SER A 163 -10.56 26.26 -22.25
N ALA A 164 -9.93 27.40 -22.54
CA ALA A 164 -9.22 27.62 -23.81
C ALA A 164 -8.13 26.55 -24.09
N ASP A 165 -7.65 25.84 -23.07
CA ASP A 165 -6.69 24.75 -23.24
C ASP A 165 -7.28 23.53 -23.95
N LEU A 166 -8.62 23.34 -23.95
CA LEU A 166 -9.25 22.31 -24.76
C LEU A 166 -9.04 22.54 -26.27
N LEU A 167 -8.88 23.77 -26.72
CA LEU A 167 -8.64 24.08 -28.14
C LEU A 167 -7.24 23.60 -28.57
N LYS A 168 -6.28 23.54 -27.65
CA LYS A 168 -4.92 23.05 -27.89
C LYS A 168 -4.83 21.52 -27.82
N LEU A 169 -5.82 20.87 -27.19
CA LEU A 169 -5.82 19.44 -26.93
C LEU A 169 -5.63 18.58 -28.20
N PRO A 170 -6.32 18.83 -29.34
CA PRO A 170 -6.12 18.02 -30.55
C PRO A 170 -4.69 18.10 -31.08
N GLY A 171 -4.08 19.29 -31.06
CA GLY A 171 -2.69 19.49 -31.49
C GLY A 171 -1.69 18.77 -30.57
N ASN A 172 -1.87 18.92 -29.26
CA ASN A 172 -1.04 18.26 -28.25
C ASN A 172 -1.14 16.73 -28.33
N VAL A 173 -2.36 16.19 -28.48
CA VAL A 173 -2.59 14.75 -28.71
C VAL A 173 -1.86 14.29 -29.96
N ARG A 174 -2.01 15.00 -31.10
CA ARG A 174 -1.35 14.62 -32.35
C ARG A 174 0.18 14.62 -32.22
N GLY A 175 0.75 15.62 -31.56
CA GLY A 175 2.18 15.69 -31.27
C GLY A 175 2.67 14.54 -30.41
N ALA A 176 1.96 14.24 -29.31
CA ALA A 176 2.28 13.13 -28.43
C ALA A 176 2.15 11.77 -29.13
N VAL A 177 1.10 11.58 -29.94
CA VAL A 177 0.90 10.35 -30.73
C VAL A 177 1.99 10.15 -31.77
N ARG A 178 2.44 11.22 -32.44
CA ARG A 178 3.57 11.13 -33.38
C ARG A 178 4.85 10.70 -32.65
N ARG A 179 5.16 11.34 -31.52
CA ARG A 179 6.33 10.99 -30.71
C ARG A 179 6.27 9.55 -30.20
N VAL A 180 5.10 9.09 -29.75
CA VAL A 180 4.89 7.69 -29.37
C VAL A 180 5.22 6.76 -30.54
N ARG A 181 4.72 7.03 -31.75
CA ARG A 181 5.01 6.18 -32.92
C ARG A 181 6.50 6.09 -33.22
N GLU A 182 7.20 7.23 -33.19
CA GLU A 182 8.66 7.27 -33.35
C GLU A 182 9.36 6.39 -32.30
N VAL A 183 8.90 6.40 -31.05
CA VAL A 183 9.43 5.52 -29.99
C VAL A 183 9.11 4.05 -30.27
N LEU A 184 7.86 3.71 -30.62
CA LEU A 184 7.47 2.33 -30.89
C LEU A 184 8.26 1.72 -32.05
N GLU A 185 8.53 2.52 -33.08
CA GLU A 185 9.37 2.14 -34.22
C GLU A 185 10.84 2.00 -33.80
N SER A 186 11.40 2.97 -33.06
CA SER A 186 12.81 2.94 -32.68
C SER A 186 13.16 1.80 -31.72
N VAL A 187 12.25 1.43 -30.83
CA VAL A 187 12.46 0.32 -29.90
C VAL A 187 11.97 -1.02 -30.46
N GLU A 188 11.44 -1.05 -31.67
CA GLU A 188 10.83 -2.23 -32.30
C GLU A 188 9.84 -2.90 -31.33
N ALA A 189 8.85 -2.15 -30.86
CA ALA A 189 7.92 -2.60 -29.83
C ALA A 189 7.05 -3.76 -30.32
N ASP A 190 7.04 -4.87 -29.58
CA ASP A 190 6.16 -6.02 -29.83
C ASP A 190 4.79 -5.83 -29.19
N VAL A 191 4.72 -5.09 -28.07
CA VAL A 191 3.46 -4.87 -27.32
C VAL A 191 3.54 -3.59 -26.49
N VAL A 192 2.41 -2.89 -26.37
CA VAL A 192 2.24 -1.74 -25.46
C VAL A 192 1.32 -2.11 -24.31
N VAL A 193 1.75 -1.85 -23.08
CA VAL A 193 0.96 -2.08 -21.86
C VAL A 193 0.68 -0.75 -21.19
N GLY A 194 -0.59 -0.37 -21.04
CA GLY A 194 -0.95 0.88 -20.37
C GLY A 194 -1.69 0.67 -19.06
N PHE A 195 -1.43 1.54 -18.10
CA PHE A 195 -1.95 1.51 -16.73
C PHE A 195 -2.82 2.74 -16.42
N GLY A 196 -3.22 3.49 -17.45
CA GLY A 196 -3.90 4.77 -17.30
C GLY A 196 -2.95 5.97 -17.15
N GLY A 197 -3.45 7.07 -16.58
CA GLY A 197 -2.71 8.34 -16.51
C GLY A 197 -2.58 9.07 -17.87
N PHE A 198 -1.83 10.17 -17.86
CA PHE A 198 -1.75 11.10 -19.01
C PHE A 198 -0.94 10.56 -20.19
N VAL A 199 -0.15 9.51 -19.96
CA VAL A 199 0.73 8.88 -20.96
C VAL A 199 0.03 7.76 -21.71
N SER A 200 -0.91 7.06 -21.08
CA SER A 200 -1.57 5.90 -21.68
C SER A 200 -2.41 6.26 -22.90
N LEU A 201 -3.15 7.36 -22.89
CA LEU A 201 -3.99 7.74 -24.04
C LEU A 201 -3.16 7.93 -25.33
N PRO A 202 -2.11 8.77 -25.37
CA PRO A 202 -1.27 8.88 -26.56
C PRO A 202 -0.53 7.57 -26.89
N ALA A 203 -0.14 6.77 -25.88
CA ALA A 203 0.46 5.45 -26.10
C ALA A 203 -0.49 4.52 -26.89
N TYR A 204 -1.73 4.40 -26.43
CA TYR A 204 -2.80 3.62 -27.06
C TYR A 204 -3.08 4.09 -28.50
N LEU A 205 -3.21 5.40 -28.71
CA LEU A 205 -3.49 5.97 -30.04
C LEU A 205 -2.30 5.86 -31.00
N GLY A 206 -1.06 5.88 -30.49
CA GLY A 206 0.16 5.64 -31.26
C GLY A 206 0.26 4.19 -31.72
N ALA A 207 0.01 3.25 -30.82
CA ALA A 207 0.08 1.81 -31.05
C ALA A 207 -1.06 1.26 -31.92
N ARG A 208 -2.24 1.89 -31.89
CA ARG A 208 -3.44 1.42 -32.61
C ARG A 208 -3.15 1.07 -34.08
N GLY A 209 -3.42 -0.19 -34.43
CA GLY A 209 -3.24 -0.74 -35.78
C GLY A 209 -1.78 -0.97 -36.18
N ARG A 210 -0.83 -0.90 -35.24
CA ARG A 210 0.61 -1.09 -35.47
C ARG A 210 1.20 -2.12 -34.52
N VAL A 211 0.92 -1.96 -33.22
CA VAL A 211 1.45 -2.77 -32.12
C VAL A 211 0.25 -3.19 -31.26
N PRO A 212 0.14 -4.46 -30.84
CA PRO A 212 -0.95 -4.90 -29.97
C PRO A 212 -0.88 -4.21 -28.61
N ILE A 213 -2.05 -4.03 -27.99
CA ILE A 213 -2.22 -3.23 -26.79
C ILE A 213 -2.82 -4.08 -25.68
N VAL A 214 -2.20 -4.04 -24.51
CA VAL A 214 -2.75 -4.54 -23.26
C VAL A 214 -3.12 -3.34 -22.39
N VAL A 215 -4.36 -3.32 -21.90
CA VAL A 215 -4.82 -2.31 -20.95
C VAL A 215 -4.89 -2.94 -19.57
N HIS A 216 -4.36 -2.27 -18.55
CA HIS A 216 -4.61 -2.58 -17.16
C HIS A 216 -5.34 -1.42 -16.49
N GLU A 217 -6.49 -1.71 -15.87
CA GLU A 217 -7.20 -0.75 -15.03
C GLU A 217 -6.92 -1.01 -13.55
N ALA A 218 -6.32 0.01 -12.93
CA ALA A 218 -5.94 0.03 -11.54
C ALA A 218 -7.14 0.12 -10.59
N ASN A 219 -8.19 0.87 -10.93
CA ASN A 219 -9.27 1.18 -9.99
C ASN A 219 -10.58 0.48 -10.36
N ALA A 220 -11.49 0.39 -9.40
CA ALA A 220 -12.84 -0.14 -9.62
C ALA A 220 -13.70 0.67 -10.62
N ARG A 221 -13.25 1.86 -11.04
CA ARG A 221 -13.90 2.66 -12.08
C ARG A 221 -12.90 3.04 -13.13
N ALA A 222 -13.16 2.62 -14.37
CA ALA A 222 -12.21 2.84 -15.43
C ALA A 222 -12.00 4.32 -15.77
N GLY A 223 -10.73 4.70 -15.89
CA GLY A 223 -10.31 6.03 -16.34
C GLY A 223 -10.61 6.25 -17.82
N LEU A 224 -10.71 7.51 -18.25
CA LEU A 224 -11.02 7.84 -19.65
C LEU A 224 -10.00 7.25 -20.64
N ALA A 225 -8.71 7.32 -20.30
CA ALA A 225 -7.66 6.74 -21.15
C ALA A 225 -7.86 5.24 -21.38
N ASN A 226 -8.13 4.49 -20.31
CA ASN A 226 -8.35 3.04 -20.38
C ASN A 226 -9.67 2.69 -21.06
N LYS A 227 -10.74 3.48 -20.87
CA LYS A 227 -11.99 3.34 -21.63
C LYS A 227 -11.78 3.50 -23.14
N VAL A 228 -10.89 4.41 -23.55
CA VAL A 228 -10.53 4.56 -24.96
C VAL A 228 -9.69 3.38 -25.42
N GLY A 229 -8.61 3.06 -24.68
CA GLY A 229 -7.69 1.95 -25.00
C GLY A 229 -8.39 0.60 -25.15
N ALA A 230 -9.32 0.28 -24.25
CA ALA A 230 -10.02 -0.99 -24.22
C ALA A 230 -10.87 -1.26 -25.48
N ARG A 231 -11.22 -0.24 -26.27
CA ARG A 231 -11.97 -0.42 -27.54
C ARG A 231 -11.15 -1.08 -28.65
N PHE A 232 -9.84 -1.11 -28.50
CA PHE A 232 -8.91 -1.64 -29.51
C PHE A 232 -7.74 -2.40 -28.86
N ALA A 233 -7.88 -2.75 -27.59
CA ALA A 233 -6.91 -3.58 -26.88
C ALA A 233 -7.06 -5.05 -27.32
N ALA A 234 -5.94 -5.76 -27.39
CA ALA A 234 -5.92 -7.20 -27.56
C ALA A 234 -6.30 -7.92 -26.25
N ALA A 235 -5.98 -7.32 -25.10
CA ALA A 235 -6.38 -7.80 -23.79
C ALA A 235 -6.69 -6.63 -22.84
N VAL A 236 -7.68 -6.82 -21.97
CA VAL A 236 -8.07 -5.87 -20.93
C VAL A 236 -7.99 -6.57 -19.58
N ALA A 237 -6.97 -6.23 -18.80
CA ALA A 237 -6.78 -6.72 -17.44
C ALA A 237 -7.27 -5.68 -16.42
N THR A 238 -7.77 -6.13 -15.27
CA THR A 238 -8.25 -5.24 -14.21
C THR A 238 -7.79 -5.68 -12.83
N ALA A 239 -7.67 -4.72 -11.92
CA ALA A 239 -7.30 -5.00 -10.53
C ALA A 239 -8.46 -5.61 -9.72
N VAL A 240 -9.69 -5.21 -10.04
CA VAL A 240 -10.93 -5.64 -9.37
C VAL A 240 -12.05 -5.77 -10.42
N PRO A 241 -13.08 -6.59 -10.17
CA PRO A 241 -14.20 -6.74 -11.10
C PRO A 241 -15.08 -5.48 -11.18
N GLY A 242 -15.80 -5.34 -12.28
CA GLY A 242 -16.85 -4.34 -12.45
C GLY A 242 -16.34 -2.95 -12.82
N THR A 243 -15.22 -2.86 -13.54
CA THR A 243 -14.62 -1.57 -13.95
C THR A 243 -15.44 -0.83 -15.01
N GLY A 244 -16.31 -1.57 -15.70
CA GLY A 244 -17.11 -1.13 -16.85
C GLY A 244 -16.37 -1.18 -18.18
N LEU A 245 -15.20 -1.83 -18.22
CA LEU A 245 -14.48 -2.10 -19.47
C LEU A 245 -15.00 -3.38 -20.14
N PRO A 246 -15.00 -3.45 -21.49
CA PRO A 246 -15.37 -4.66 -22.21
C PRO A 246 -14.29 -5.73 -22.05
N HIS A 247 -14.70 -7.00 -22.03
CA HIS A 247 -13.81 -8.17 -22.00
C HIS A 247 -12.77 -8.12 -20.86
N GLU A 248 -13.14 -7.58 -19.70
CA GLU A 248 -12.23 -7.49 -18.57
C GLU A 248 -11.87 -8.87 -18.01
N GLU A 249 -10.58 -9.09 -17.79
CA GLU A 249 -10.03 -10.20 -17.01
C GLU A 249 -9.49 -9.67 -15.68
N VAL A 250 -10.00 -10.17 -14.56
CA VAL A 250 -9.48 -9.82 -13.24
C VAL A 250 -8.12 -10.49 -13.04
N VAL A 251 -7.07 -9.69 -13.01
CA VAL A 251 -5.69 -10.10 -12.80
C VAL A 251 -5.19 -9.67 -11.43
N GLY A 252 -5.75 -8.60 -10.87
CA GLY A 252 -5.25 -7.95 -9.67
C GLY A 252 -4.32 -6.79 -9.99
N MET A 253 -3.84 -6.14 -8.93
CA MET A 253 -2.88 -5.03 -9.03
C MET A 253 -1.45 -5.59 -9.01
N PRO A 254 -0.62 -5.37 -10.04
CA PRO A 254 0.80 -5.68 -9.98
C PRO A 254 1.48 -4.93 -8.84
N LEU A 255 2.23 -5.67 -8.01
CA LEU A 255 2.91 -5.13 -6.84
C LEU A 255 4.40 -5.41 -6.92
N ARG A 256 5.19 -4.61 -6.17
CA ARG A 256 6.61 -4.88 -5.99
C ARG A 256 6.82 -6.24 -5.32
N ARG A 257 7.82 -6.99 -5.80
CA ARG A 257 8.15 -8.33 -5.29
C ARG A 257 8.44 -8.35 -3.79
N SER A 258 9.05 -7.29 -3.25
CA SER A 258 9.32 -7.17 -1.81
C SER A 258 8.07 -7.17 -0.93
N ILE A 259 6.88 -6.97 -1.52
CA ILE A 259 5.60 -7.10 -0.81
C ILE A 259 4.95 -8.45 -1.08
N THR A 260 4.93 -8.90 -2.34
CA THR A 260 4.27 -10.18 -2.68
C THR A 260 4.98 -11.40 -2.08
N THR A 261 6.30 -11.31 -1.86
CA THR A 261 7.09 -12.36 -1.22
C THR A 261 7.46 -12.04 0.24
N LEU A 262 6.77 -11.09 0.87
CA LEU A 262 7.09 -10.67 2.23
C LEU A 262 6.73 -11.78 3.24
N ASP A 263 7.74 -12.32 3.92
CA ASP A 263 7.54 -13.11 5.12
C ASP A 263 7.45 -12.20 6.35
N ARG A 264 6.22 -11.82 6.68
CA ARG A 264 5.93 -10.95 7.83
C ARG A 264 6.40 -11.58 9.14
N ALA A 265 6.25 -12.89 9.31
CA ALA A 265 6.56 -13.55 10.58
C ALA A 265 8.08 -13.54 10.83
N ALA A 266 8.87 -13.87 9.80
CA ALA A 266 10.32 -13.83 9.88
C ALA A 266 10.87 -12.41 10.09
N LEU A 267 10.28 -11.41 9.44
CA LEU A 267 10.77 -10.02 9.50
C LEU A 267 10.26 -9.22 10.71
N ARG A 268 9.23 -9.72 11.41
CA ARG A 268 8.57 -9.01 12.51
C ARG A 268 9.51 -8.57 13.65
N PRO A 269 10.46 -9.39 14.13
CA PRO A 269 11.37 -8.95 15.19
C PRO A 269 12.23 -7.74 14.77
N GLU A 270 12.84 -7.81 13.57
CA GLU A 270 13.60 -6.68 12.99
C GLU A 270 12.72 -5.44 12.85
N ALA A 271 11.51 -5.62 12.32
CA ALA A 271 10.58 -4.52 12.11
C ALA A 271 10.16 -3.84 13.41
N ARG A 272 9.87 -4.62 14.46
CA ARG A 272 9.52 -4.08 15.79
C ARG A 272 10.68 -3.30 16.39
N THR A 273 11.91 -3.82 16.31
CA THR A 273 13.11 -3.09 16.74
C THR A 273 13.32 -1.81 15.93
N TYR A 274 13.17 -1.86 14.61
CA TYR A 274 13.37 -0.71 13.71
C TYR A 274 12.46 0.47 14.07
N PHE A 275 11.19 0.21 14.39
CA PHE A 275 10.22 1.25 14.78
C PHE A 275 10.16 1.52 16.27
N ASN A 276 11.03 0.91 17.09
CA ASN A 276 10.98 1.01 18.56
C ASN A 276 9.59 0.61 19.13
N LEU A 277 9.01 -0.46 18.58
CA LEU A 277 7.75 -1.05 19.03
C LEU A 277 8.01 -2.18 20.05
N PRO A 278 7.04 -2.47 20.94
CA PRO A 278 7.15 -3.60 21.85
C PRO A 278 7.36 -4.94 21.11
N PRO A 279 8.21 -5.85 21.63
CA PRO A 279 8.52 -7.13 20.96
C PRO A 279 7.31 -8.08 20.90
N HIS A 280 6.35 -7.90 21.81
CA HIS A 280 5.11 -8.68 21.92
C HIS A 280 3.89 -7.77 22.03
N GLY A 281 2.70 -8.36 21.90
CA GLY A 281 1.43 -7.64 21.93
C GLY A 281 1.00 -7.06 20.58
N PRO A 282 -0.24 -6.57 20.51
CA PRO A 282 -0.87 -6.11 19.27
C PRO A 282 -0.30 -4.77 18.79
N VAL A 283 -0.08 -4.67 17.48
CA VAL A 283 0.36 -3.45 16.80
C VAL A 283 -0.68 -3.00 15.78
N LEU A 284 -1.21 -1.79 15.97
CA LEU A 284 -2.01 -1.06 14.98
C LEU A 284 -1.09 -0.22 14.09
N LEU A 285 -1.16 -0.42 12.78
CA LEU A 285 -0.55 0.47 11.80
C LEU A 285 -1.60 1.44 11.25
N VAL A 286 -1.30 2.73 11.27
CA VAL A 286 -2.18 3.78 10.74
C VAL A 286 -1.50 4.57 9.64
N PHE A 287 -2.15 4.71 8.48
CA PHE A 287 -1.66 5.60 7.43
C PHE A 287 -2.75 6.10 6.47
N GLY A 288 -2.62 7.37 6.05
CA GLY A 288 -3.53 8.05 5.13
C GLY A 288 -3.03 8.22 3.70
N GLY A 289 -1.85 7.68 3.37
CA GLY A 289 -1.07 8.07 2.18
C GLY A 289 0.01 9.11 2.53
N SER A 290 0.81 9.54 1.54
CA SER A 290 2.01 10.38 1.79
C SER A 290 1.72 11.75 2.40
N GLN A 291 0.54 12.30 2.13
CA GLN A 291 0.07 13.56 2.73
C GLN A 291 -0.62 13.38 4.08
N GLY A 292 -0.86 12.14 4.51
CA GLY A 292 -1.68 11.84 5.69
C GLY A 292 -3.17 12.06 5.43
N ALA A 293 -3.98 11.83 6.47
CA ALA A 293 -5.42 12.00 6.42
C ALA A 293 -5.91 12.64 7.72
N ARG A 294 -6.35 13.90 7.67
CA ARG A 294 -6.78 14.66 8.86
C ARG A 294 -7.83 13.90 9.69
N THR A 295 -8.83 13.29 9.03
CA THR A 295 -9.86 12.48 9.69
C THR A 295 -9.24 11.32 10.49
N LEU A 296 -8.29 10.60 9.89
CA LEU A 296 -7.60 9.49 10.57
C LEU A 296 -6.74 10.02 11.72
N ASN A 297 -5.97 11.08 11.50
CA ASN A 297 -5.09 11.65 12.53
C ASN A 297 -5.90 12.08 13.77
N ARG A 298 -7.06 12.72 13.55
CA ARG A 298 -7.99 13.11 14.62
C ARG A 298 -8.56 11.88 15.34
N ALA A 299 -9.10 10.92 14.60
CA ALA A 299 -9.69 9.71 15.19
C ALA A 299 -8.66 8.93 16.04
N VAL A 300 -7.41 8.85 15.58
CA VAL A 300 -6.34 8.21 16.33
C VAL A 300 -5.99 9.00 17.58
N ALA A 301 -5.89 10.33 17.50
CA ALA A 301 -5.62 11.16 18.67
C ALA A 301 -6.67 10.97 19.77
N GLU A 302 -7.95 10.89 19.37
CA GLU A 302 -9.07 10.65 20.27
C GLU A 302 -9.09 9.21 20.83
N ALA A 303 -8.72 8.20 20.02
CA ALA A 303 -8.71 6.80 20.44
C ALA A 303 -7.48 6.39 21.27
N LEU A 304 -6.36 7.11 21.13
CA LEU A 304 -5.06 6.74 21.67
C LEU A 304 -5.04 6.44 23.18
N PRO A 305 -5.78 7.16 24.06
CA PRO A 305 -5.86 6.81 25.47
C PRO A 305 -6.35 5.38 25.70
N ALA A 306 -7.47 5.00 25.07
CA ALA A 306 -8.07 3.67 25.22
C ALA A 306 -7.19 2.56 24.60
N LEU A 307 -6.54 2.85 23.46
CA LEU A 307 -5.57 1.94 22.84
C LEU A 307 -4.40 1.65 23.80
N SER A 308 -3.82 2.72 24.38
CA SER A 308 -2.66 2.63 25.26
C SER A 308 -2.97 1.91 26.58
N GLU A 309 -4.15 2.17 27.17
CA GLU A 309 -4.63 1.46 28.38
C GLU A 309 -4.77 -0.05 28.18
N ARG A 310 -5.04 -0.50 26.95
CA ARG A 310 -5.08 -1.92 26.57
C ARG A 310 -3.73 -2.50 26.17
N GLY A 311 -2.65 -1.72 26.25
CA GLY A 311 -1.31 -2.15 25.86
C GLY A 311 -1.12 -2.31 24.36
N ILE A 312 -1.95 -1.64 23.55
CA ILE A 312 -1.86 -1.69 22.08
C ILE A 312 -0.84 -0.65 21.62
N ALA A 313 0.16 -1.11 20.86
CA ALA A 313 1.12 -0.22 20.24
C ALA A 313 0.56 0.33 18.92
N VAL A 314 0.84 1.60 18.63
CA VAL A 314 0.30 2.31 17.47
C VAL A 314 1.45 2.93 16.68
N LEU A 315 1.74 2.36 15.50
CA LEU A 315 2.63 2.96 14.51
C LEU A 315 1.81 3.85 13.57
N HIS A 316 1.99 5.17 13.65
CA HIS A 316 1.12 6.12 12.96
C HIS A 316 1.90 7.01 11.98
N ALA A 317 1.71 6.74 10.69
CA ALA A 317 2.15 7.62 9.61
C ALA A 317 1.16 8.79 9.43
N TYR A 318 1.35 9.87 10.19
CA TYR A 318 0.42 11.01 10.23
C TYR A 318 0.49 11.93 9.00
N GLY A 319 1.49 11.73 8.13
CA GLY A 319 1.66 12.46 6.88
C GLY A 319 2.51 13.73 7.00
N ARG A 320 3.17 14.11 5.90
CA ARG A 320 4.12 15.24 5.86
C ARG A 320 3.52 16.60 6.24
N SER A 321 2.22 16.79 6.02
CA SER A 321 1.49 18.03 6.35
C SER A 321 0.62 17.89 7.60
N GLY A 322 0.64 16.73 8.26
CA GLY A 322 -0.12 16.48 9.47
C GLY A 322 0.68 16.80 10.73
N THR A 323 -0.03 16.83 11.86
CA THR A 323 0.56 16.92 13.20
C THR A 323 0.25 15.62 13.95
N PRO A 324 1.22 15.04 14.67
CA PRO A 324 0.95 13.86 15.49
C PRO A 324 0.08 14.22 16.71
N ALA A 325 -0.60 13.22 17.27
CA ALA A 325 -1.21 13.30 18.59
C ALA A 325 -0.17 13.44 19.71
N ASP A 326 -0.63 13.77 20.91
CA ASP A 326 0.23 13.84 22.10
C ASP A 326 0.93 12.51 22.39
N PRO A 327 2.22 12.52 22.80
CA PRO A 327 2.96 11.31 23.12
C PRO A 327 2.28 10.46 24.20
N ARG A 328 2.25 9.14 23.98
CA ARG A 328 1.74 8.14 24.93
C ARG A 328 2.56 6.85 24.88
N PRO A 329 2.57 6.03 25.94
CA PRO A 329 3.21 4.72 25.91
C PRO A 329 2.70 3.87 24.73
N GLY A 330 3.64 3.34 23.94
CA GLY A 330 3.35 2.51 22.77
C GLY A 330 2.95 3.28 21.51
N TYR A 331 2.87 4.62 21.54
CA TYR A 331 2.59 5.44 20.35
C TYR A 331 3.88 5.85 19.63
N VAL A 332 3.99 5.47 18.37
CA VAL A 332 5.11 5.79 17.48
C VAL A 332 4.60 6.64 16.32
N PRO A 333 4.57 7.99 16.46
CA PRO A 333 4.24 8.88 15.36
C PRO A 333 5.41 9.01 14.39
N THR A 334 5.12 8.95 13.10
CA THR A 334 6.09 9.26 12.03
C THR A 334 5.42 10.10 10.93
N PRO A 335 6.10 11.10 10.35
CA PRO A 335 5.52 11.87 9.24
C PRO A 335 5.37 11.02 7.96
N TYR A 336 6.22 10.00 7.79
CA TYR A 336 6.24 9.14 6.61
C TYR A 336 6.92 7.80 6.91
N ILE A 337 6.51 6.72 6.25
CA ILE A 337 7.14 5.40 6.37
C ILE A 337 7.81 5.04 5.05
N ASP A 338 9.14 5.03 5.02
CA ASP A 338 9.90 4.60 3.84
C ASP A 338 9.93 3.07 3.70
N ARG A 339 10.06 2.35 4.82
CA ARG A 339 10.10 0.88 4.89
C ARG A 339 8.74 0.30 5.20
N MET A 340 7.81 0.39 4.23
CA MET A 340 6.45 -0.15 4.36
C MET A 340 6.42 -1.67 4.54
N ASP A 341 7.40 -2.39 3.99
CA ASP A 341 7.62 -3.81 4.23
C ASP A 341 7.82 -4.13 5.72
N LEU A 342 8.65 -3.35 6.41
CA LEU A 342 8.81 -3.48 7.87
C LEU A 342 7.52 -3.10 8.60
N ALA A 343 6.83 -2.04 8.20
CA ALA A 343 5.58 -1.64 8.85
C ALA A 343 4.51 -2.75 8.76
N TYR A 344 4.40 -3.41 7.60
CA TYR A 344 3.50 -4.55 7.42
C TYR A 344 3.93 -5.79 8.21
N ALA A 345 5.24 -6.04 8.36
CA ALA A 345 5.74 -7.12 9.20
C ALA A 345 5.48 -6.89 10.70
N ALA A 346 5.61 -5.64 11.16
CA ALA A 346 5.37 -5.29 12.56
C ALA A 346 3.89 -5.35 12.95
N ALA A 347 2.99 -4.96 12.04
CA ALA A 347 1.57 -4.76 12.31
C ALA A 347 0.73 -6.05 12.37
N ASP A 348 -0.38 -5.95 13.10
CA ASP A 348 -1.41 -6.97 13.20
C ASP A 348 -2.74 -6.51 12.57
N VAL A 349 -3.07 -5.21 12.66
CA VAL A 349 -4.25 -4.59 12.04
C VAL A 349 -3.86 -3.25 11.42
N VAL A 350 -4.54 -2.86 10.34
CA VAL A 350 -4.36 -1.56 9.68
C VAL A 350 -5.60 -0.68 9.78
N LEU A 351 -5.41 0.61 10.09
CA LEU A 351 -6.40 1.66 9.85
C LEU A 351 -5.88 2.57 8.74
N GLY A 352 -6.60 2.68 7.62
CA GLY A 352 -6.10 3.48 6.51
C GLY A 352 -7.06 3.75 5.38
N ARG A 353 -6.59 4.52 4.39
CA ARG A 353 -7.32 4.74 3.14
C ARG A 353 -7.36 3.47 2.29
N SER A 354 -8.39 3.33 1.47
CA SER A 354 -8.57 2.21 0.54
C SER A 354 -8.24 2.56 -0.91
N GLY A 355 -7.11 3.23 -1.13
CA GLY A 355 -6.52 3.31 -2.47
C GLY A 355 -6.20 1.90 -2.98
N MET A 356 -6.28 1.66 -4.31
CA MET A 356 -6.13 0.29 -4.82
C MET A 356 -4.80 -0.34 -4.41
N THR A 357 -3.69 0.39 -4.52
CA THR A 357 -2.37 -0.12 -4.10
C THR A 357 -2.39 -0.55 -2.64
N THR A 358 -2.97 0.25 -1.74
CA THR A 358 -3.11 -0.11 -0.33
C THR A 358 -3.87 -1.43 -0.17
N VAL A 359 -5.07 -1.53 -0.75
CA VAL A 359 -5.90 -2.73 -0.64
C VAL A 359 -5.16 -3.96 -1.20
N ALA A 360 -4.48 -3.80 -2.33
CA ALA A 360 -3.69 -4.87 -2.94
C ALA A 360 -2.51 -5.29 -2.06
N GLU A 361 -1.75 -4.35 -1.49
CA GLU A 361 -0.64 -4.67 -0.60
C GLU A 361 -1.13 -5.37 0.67
N LEU A 362 -2.20 -4.88 1.32
CA LEU A 362 -2.74 -5.48 2.54
C LEU A 362 -3.29 -6.89 2.30
N THR A 363 -3.97 -7.12 1.18
CA THR A 363 -4.41 -8.47 0.81
C THR A 363 -3.22 -9.37 0.47
N ALA A 364 -2.22 -8.90 -0.27
CA ALA A 364 -1.03 -9.70 -0.59
C ALA A 364 -0.30 -10.18 0.68
N VAL A 365 -0.20 -9.32 1.70
CA VAL A 365 0.50 -9.66 2.96
C VAL A 365 -0.43 -10.25 4.03
N GLY A 366 -1.73 -10.39 3.75
CA GLY A 366 -2.72 -10.94 4.67
C GLY A 366 -2.92 -10.12 5.95
N LEU A 367 -2.98 -8.79 5.83
CA LEU A 367 -3.32 -7.88 6.92
C LEU A 367 -4.80 -7.54 6.90
N PRO A 368 -5.54 -7.75 8.01
CA PRO A 368 -6.89 -7.21 8.14
C PRO A 368 -6.85 -5.69 8.30
N ALA A 369 -7.89 -5.02 7.82
CA ALA A 369 -7.93 -3.56 7.83
C ALA A 369 -9.32 -2.98 8.08
N VAL A 370 -9.33 -1.84 8.78
CA VAL A 370 -10.42 -0.88 8.78
C VAL A 370 -10.11 0.17 7.70
N TYR A 371 -10.86 0.08 6.61
CA TYR A 371 -10.74 0.95 5.44
C TYR A 371 -11.63 2.18 5.62
N VAL A 372 -11.04 3.37 5.46
CA VAL A 372 -11.74 4.66 5.47
C VAL A 372 -11.56 5.33 4.11
N PRO A 373 -12.48 5.13 3.15
CA PRO A 373 -12.36 5.70 1.80
C PRO A 373 -12.21 7.22 1.81
N LEU A 374 -11.52 7.79 0.82
CA LEU A 374 -11.46 9.25 0.69
C LEU A 374 -12.87 9.86 0.58
N PRO A 375 -13.17 10.94 1.33
CA PRO A 375 -14.46 11.64 1.28
C PRO A 375 -14.67 12.36 -0.05
N HIS A 376 -13.58 12.83 -0.67
CA HIS A 376 -13.60 13.55 -1.93
C HIS A 376 -13.03 12.65 -3.03
N GLY A 377 -13.78 12.46 -4.11
CA GLY A 377 -13.36 11.64 -5.24
C GLY A 377 -14.54 11.12 -6.05
N ASN A 378 -14.29 10.14 -6.91
CA ASN A 378 -15.30 9.44 -7.70
C ASN A 378 -15.93 8.23 -6.97
N GLY A 379 -15.63 8.05 -5.68
CA GLY A 379 -16.09 6.92 -4.86
C GLY A 379 -15.35 5.59 -5.08
N GLU A 380 -14.28 5.57 -5.88
CA GLU A 380 -13.59 4.32 -6.24
C GLU A 380 -12.97 3.59 -5.05
N GLN A 381 -12.51 4.31 -4.01
CA GLN A 381 -11.84 3.68 -2.87
C GLN A 381 -12.76 2.76 -2.06
N ALA A 382 -14.05 3.07 -1.96
CA ALA A 382 -15.02 2.18 -1.33
C ALA A 382 -15.19 0.89 -2.16
N LEU A 383 -15.24 1.04 -3.48
CA LEU A 383 -15.39 -0.07 -4.41
C LEU A 383 -14.13 -0.96 -4.49
N ASN A 384 -12.93 -0.37 -4.36
CA ASN A 384 -11.67 -1.10 -4.33
C ASN A 384 -11.59 -2.08 -3.14
N ALA A 385 -12.06 -1.65 -1.96
CA ALA A 385 -12.03 -2.47 -0.74
C ALA A 385 -13.18 -3.48 -0.66
N ARG A 386 -14.25 -3.30 -1.45
CA ARG A 386 -15.48 -4.10 -1.37
C ARG A 386 -15.23 -5.62 -1.43
N PRO A 387 -14.44 -6.18 -2.37
CA PRO A 387 -14.19 -7.63 -2.41
C PRO A 387 -13.58 -8.18 -1.10
N VAL A 388 -12.70 -7.40 -0.48
CA VAL A 388 -12.06 -7.76 0.80
C VAL A 388 -13.05 -7.72 1.95
N VAL A 389 -13.90 -6.69 1.97
CA VAL A 389 -14.94 -6.50 3.00
C VAL A 389 -16.01 -7.58 2.91
N GLU A 390 -16.50 -7.89 1.71
CA GLU A 390 -17.47 -8.97 1.46
C GLU A 390 -16.92 -10.35 1.84
N GLY A 391 -15.61 -10.57 1.67
CA GLY A 391 -14.92 -11.78 2.14
C GLY A 391 -14.71 -11.84 3.66
N GLY A 392 -14.97 -10.76 4.39
CA GLY A 392 -14.71 -10.63 5.83
C GLY A 392 -13.22 -10.43 6.17
N GLY A 393 -12.42 -9.95 5.22
CA GLY A 393 -11.00 -9.61 5.42
C GLY A 393 -10.77 -8.18 5.90
N GLY A 394 -11.80 -7.34 5.92
CA GLY A 394 -11.72 -5.96 6.39
C GLY A 394 -13.09 -5.36 6.65
N ILE A 395 -13.09 -4.15 7.20
CA ILE A 395 -14.28 -3.37 7.53
C ILE A 395 -14.21 -2.06 6.74
N LEU A 396 -15.34 -1.60 6.20
CA LEU A 396 -15.44 -0.31 5.53
C LEU A 396 -16.16 0.67 6.44
N VAL A 397 -15.52 1.81 6.74
CA VAL A 397 -16.13 2.90 7.52
C VAL A 397 -16.13 4.18 6.66
N PRO A 398 -17.29 4.82 6.42
CA PRO A 398 -17.34 6.10 5.75
C PRO A 398 -16.48 7.17 6.45
N ASP A 399 -15.80 8.05 5.71
CA ASP A 399 -14.91 9.07 6.29
C ASP A 399 -15.63 9.99 7.28
N GLU A 400 -16.88 10.37 6.97
CA GLU A 400 -17.69 11.24 7.82
C GLU A 400 -18.07 10.61 9.16
N GLU A 401 -18.10 9.28 9.24
CA GLU A 401 -18.39 8.53 10.45
C GLU A 401 -17.13 8.29 11.30
N MET A 402 -15.94 8.57 10.77
CA MET A 402 -14.67 8.24 11.42
C MET A 402 -14.27 9.29 12.48
N ASN A 403 -14.34 8.87 13.74
CA ASN A 403 -13.90 9.57 14.94
C ASN A 403 -13.29 8.56 15.94
N GLY A 404 -12.86 9.02 17.13
CA GLY A 404 -12.23 8.15 18.12
C GLY A 404 -13.13 7.02 18.62
N GLU A 405 -14.42 7.29 18.89
CA GLU A 405 -15.38 6.27 19.32
C GLU A 405 -15.55 5.19 18.25
N ARG A 406 -15.74 5.61 16.99
CA ARG A 406 -15.89 4.69 15.87
C ARG A 406 -14.61 3.89 15.62
N ALA A 407 -13.44 4.51 15.73
CA ALA A 407 -12.16 3.82 15.63
C ALA A 407 -12.03 2.74 16.70
N ILE A 408 -12.36 3.04 17.97
CA ILE A 408 -12.33 2.06 19.07
C ILE A 408 -13.29 0.90 18.79
N ALA A 409 -14.54 1.20 18.40
CA ALA A 409 -15.58 0.20 18.18
C ALA A 409 -15.17 -0.84 17.12
N GLU A 410 -14.51 -0.41 16.05
CA GLU A 410 -14.12 -1.29 14.95
C GLU A 410 -12.76 -1.98 15.20
N LEU A 411 -11.82 -1.30 15.87
CA LEU A 411 -10.45 -1.80 16.05
C LEU A 411 -10.28 -2.67 17.29
N MET A 412 -10.96 -2.38 18.41
CA MET A 412 -10.80 -3.16 19.65
C MET A 412 -11.10 -4.63 19.50
N PRO A 413 -12.22 -5.06 18.89
CA PRO A 413 -12.50 -6.47 18.74
C PRO A 413 -11.37 -7.22 18.03
N ILE A 414 -10.80 -6.62 16.98
CA ILE A 414 -9.74 -7.23 16.17
C ILE A 414 -8.39 -7.21 16.90
N LEU A 415 -8.03 -6.11 17.55
CA LEU A 415 -6.72 -5.95 18.22
C LEU A 415 -6.61 -6.73 19.53
N THR A 416 -7.75 -7.09 20.15
CA THR A 416 -7.79 -7.83 21.42
C THR A 416 -8.12 -9.31 21.26
N ASP A 417 -8.47 -9.75 20.05
CA ASP A 417 -8.70 -11.15 19.69
C ASP A 417 -7.74 -11.56 18.55
N PRO A 418 -6.59 -12.19 18.88
CA PRO A 418 -5.63 -12.64 17.87
C PRO A 418 -6.20 -13.65 16.88
N ASP A 419 -7.15 -14.49 17.28
CA ASP A 419 -7.75 -15.49 16.40
C ASP A 419 -8.66 -14.82 15.36
N LEU A 420 -9.41 -13.79 15.78
CA LEU A 420 -10.17 -12.95 14.85
C LEU A 420 -9.25 -12.22 13.87
N ALA A 421 -8.17 -11.59 14.35
CA ALA A 421 -7.20 -10.91 13.49
C ALA A 421 -6.59 -11.86 12.44
N LEU A 422 -6.19 -13.08 12.86
CA LEU A 422 -5.66 -14.11 11.96
C LEU A 422 -6.71 -14.62 10.97
N ALA A 423 -7.95 -14.82 11.41
CA ALA A 423 -9.05 -15.23 10.54
C ALA A 423 -9.36 -14.18 9.46
N MET A 424 -9.45 -12.91 9.85
CA MET A 424 -9.63 -11.80 8.91
C MET A 424 -8.42 -11.63 7.98
N GLY A 425 -7.19 -11.77 8.49
CA GLY A 425 -5.98 -11.74 7.66
C GLY A 425 -5.94 -12.83 6.58
N ARG A 426 -6.37 -14.06 6.91
CA ARG A 426 -6.52 -15.15 5.93
C ARG A 426 -7.57 -14.84 4.87
N ARG A 427 -8.71 -14.27 5.28
CA ARG A 427 -9.78 -13.83 4.35
C ARG A 427 -9.32 -12.68 3.45
N ALA A 428 -8.56 -11.72 3.99
CA ALA A 428 -7.95 -10.66 3.22
C ALA A 428 -7.00 -11.24 2.16
N ARG A 429 -6.16 -12.20 2.54
CA ARG A 429 -5.26 -12.88 1.59
C ARG A 429 -6.00 -13.66 0.51
N ALA A 430 -7.10 -14.31 0.85
CA ALA A 430 -7.93 -15.03 -0.11
C ALA A 430 -8.60 -14.11 -1.15
N ALA A 431 -8.85 -12.85 -0.80
CA ALA A 431 -9.36 -11.84 -1.73
C ALA A 431 -8.26 -11.16 -2.57
N GLY A 432 -6.98 -11.41 -2.27
CA GLY A 432 -5.85 -10.79 -2.93
C GLY A 432 -5.38 -11.52 -4.20
N HIS A 433 -4.56 -10.83 -4.98
CA HIS A 433 -3.97 -11.33 -6.23
C HIS A 433 -2.44 -11.20 -6.18
N GLY A 434 -1.79 -12.02 -5.34
CA GLY A 434 -0.35 -11.90 -5.07
C GLY A 434 0.57 -12.12 -6.27
N GLU A 435 0.07 -12.71 -7.36
CA GLU A 435 0.80 -13.01 -8.60
C GLU A 435 0.39 -12.12 -9.78
N ALA A 436 -0.26 -10.99 -9.52
CA ALA A 436 -0.81 -10.11 -10.56
C ALA A 436 0.25 -9.59 -11.55
N ASP A 437 1.48 -9.33 -11.09
CA ASP A 437 2.58 -8.89 -11.95
C ASP A 437 2.97 -9.97 -12.97
N GLU A 438 3.12 -11.22 -12.53
CA GLU A 438 3.45 -12.35 -13.40
C GLU A 438 2.29 -12.75 -14.29
N LYS A 439 1.05 -12.76 -13.78
CA LYS A 439 -0.13 -13.05 -14.59
C LYS A 439 -0.29 -12.03 -15.71
N LEU A 440 -0.14 -10.73 -15.41
CA LEU A 440 -0.18 -9.70 -16.45
C LEU A 440 1.01 -9.83 -17.42
N ALA A 441 2.22 -10.12 -16.94
CA ALA A 441 3.36 -10.37 -17.82
C ALA A 441 3.11 -11.54 -18.79
N ARG A 442 2.43 -12.62 -18.36
CA ARG A 442 2.04 -13.73 -19.24
C ARG A 442 1.06 -13.31 -20.33
N ILE A 443 0.04 -12.52 -19.97
CA ILE A 443 -0.89 -11.94 -20.96
C ILE A 443 -0.13 -11.08 -21.97
N VAL A 444 0.84 -10.30 -21.51
CA VAL A 444 1.68 -9.46 -22.38
C VAL A 444 2.51 -10.30 -23.36
N MET A 445 3.09 -11.42 -22.91
CA MET A 445 3.82 -12.36 -23.77
C MET A 445 2.91 -13.02 -24.80
N GLU A 446 1.75 -13.51 -24.38
CA GLU A 446 0.76 -14.14 -25.25
C GLU A 446 0.30 -13.16 -26.36
N VAL A 447 0.00 -11.92 -25.98
CA VAL A 447 -0.41 -10.86 -26.92
C VAL A 447 0.72 -10.47 -27.88
N ALA A 448 1.98 -10.54 -27.44
CA ALA A 448 3.15 -10.32 -28.29
C ALA A 448 3.48 -11.53 -29.19
N GLY A 449 2.77 -12.66 -29.05
CA GLY A 449 3.02 -13.90 -29.78
C GLY A 449 4.29 -14.63 -29.32
N ARG A 450 4.60 -14.59 -28.01
CA ARG A 450 5.81 -15.16 -27.41
C ARG A 450 5.54 -16.19 -26.32
#